data_AF-A0AAV5W151-F1
#
_entry.id   AF-A0AAV5W151-F1
#
_cell.length_a   1.000
_cell.length_b   1.000
_cell.length_c   1.000
_cell.angle_alpha   90.00
_cell.angle_beta   90.00
_cell.angle_gamma   90.00
#
_symmetry.space_group_name_H-M   'P 1'
#
loop_
_entity.id
_entity.type
_entity.pdbx_description
1 polymer ?
#
loop_
_entity_poly.entity_id
_entity_poly.type
_entity_poly.pdbx_seq_one_letter_code
_entity_poly.pdbx_strand_id
1 'polypeptide(L)'
;RSPSPLSSRLTTQSSPSSSTRSFPSLSHQSIIMTTPSRRRLMRDFKKLQEDPPAGVSGAPTEDNILAWEAIIFGPQDTPFEDGTFKLSLEFTEEYPNKPPVVKFVSKMFHPNVYADGSICLDILQNRWSPTYDVAAILTSIQSLLDEPNPNSPANSHAAQLYQENRREYEKRVQQIVEQSWLNFGENEGEMETKRESETIASNDDAPSGSGAGQ
;
A
#
# COMPACT_ATOMS: atom_id res chain seq x y z
N ARG A 1 44.44 13.16 68.10
CA ARG A 1 45.92 13.25 67.95
C ARG A 1 46.21 13.27 66.45
N SER A 2 46.24 14.47 65.85
CA SER A 2 46.80 14.67 64.51
C SER A 2 48.30 14.34 64.55
N PRO A 3 48.92 13.98 63.42
CA PRO A 3 49.63 15.03 62.68
C PRO A 3 49.69 14.83 61.15
N SER A 4 49.70 15.94 60.41
CA SER A 4 50.35 16.08 59.08
C SER A 4 51.87 16.29 59.29
N PRO A 5 52.74 16.68 58.32
CA PRO A 5 52.72 16.70 56.84
C PRO A 5 54.07 16.18 56.22
N LEU A 6 54.22 16.19 54.87
CA LEU A 6 55.29 16.89 54.10
C LEU A 6 55.61 16.27 52.71
N SER A 7 55.65 17.21 51.75
CA SER A 7 56.21 17.27 50.38
C SER A 7 57.26 16.26 49.90
N SER A 8 57.24 15.94 48.59
CA SER A 8 58.25 16.48 47.64
C SER A 8 58.13 15.99 46.17
N ARG A 9 58.52 16.91 45.28
CA ARG A 9 59.21 16.77 43.96
C ARG A 9 58.44 16.44 42.67
N LEU A 10 58.70 17.34 41.71
CA LEU A 10 58.48 17.31 40.26
C LEU A 10 59.20 16.15 39.57
N THR A 11 58.62 15.59 38.51
CA THR A 11 59.34 15.22 37.27
C THR A 11 58.36 15.23 36.09
N THR A 12 58.82 15.78 34.98
CA THR A 12 58.21 15.84 33.64
C THR A 12 58.22 14.47 32.94
N GLN A 13 57.21 14.19 32.10
CA GLN A 13 57.35 13.83 30.67
C GLN A 13 56.22 12.94 30.11
N SER A 14 55.80 13.34 28.90
CA SER A 14 55.37 12.55 27.73
C SER A 14 54.25 11.52 27.84
N SER A 15 53.19 11.82 27.08
CA SER A 15 52.13 10.96 26.59
C SER A 15 52.62 9.64 25.98
N PRO A 16 51.87 8.54 26.13
CA PRO A 16 51.89 7.44 25.18
C PRO A 16 50.64 7.45 24.30
N SER A 17 50.93 7.36 23.01
CA SER A 17 50.07 7.12 21.87
C SER A 17 49.18 5.88 22.00
N SER A 18 47.91 6.09 21.64
CA SER A 18 47.07 5.26 20.77
C SER A 18 47.41 3.78 20.60
N SER A 19 46.54 2.90 21.09
CA SER A 19 46.18 1.62 20.45
C SER A 19 44.93 1.04 21.12
N THR A 20 43.79 1.71 20.95
CA THR A 20 42.50 1.08 21.26
C THR A 20 42.09 0.26 20.05
N ARG A 21 41.98 -1.06 20.23
CA ARG A 21 41.38 -1.99 19.27
C ARG A 21 40.05 -1.41 18.77
N SER A 22 40.00 -1.10 17.48
CA SER A 22 38.75 -0.77 16.79
C SER A 22 37.87 -2.01 16.75
N PHE A 23 36.77 -1.99 17.48
CA PHE A 23 35.62 -2.83 17.16
C PHE A 23 35.00 -2.32 15.85
N PRO A 24 34.61 -3.17 14.90
CA PRO A 24 33.86 -2.71 13.75
C PRO A 24 32.53 -2.14 14.23
N SER A 25 32.34 -0.83 14.06
CA SER A 25 31.06 -0.17 14.27
C SER A 25 30.08 -0.69 13.21
N LEU A 26 29.25 -1.65 13.58
CA LEU A 26 28.01 -1.91 12.87
C LEU A 26 27.07 -0.74 13.13
N SER A 27 27.23 0.33 12.36
CA SER A 27 26.26 1.42 12.30
C SER A 27 26.25 2.03 10.90
N HIS A 28 26.02 1.18 9.91
CA HIS A 28 25.44 1.59 8.64
C HIS A 28 24.25 0.66 8.32
N GLN A 29 23.38 0.46 9.30
CA GLN A 29 21.96 0.37 8.94
C GLN A 29 21.59 1.82 8.66
N SER A 30 21.34 2.14 7.40
CA SER A 30 20.64 3.34 6.97
C SER A 30 19.45 3.55 7.92
N ILE A 31 19.58 4.51 8.84
CA ILE A 31 18.42 5.09 9.49
C ILE A 31 17.65 5.69 8.32
N ILE A 32 16.67 4.95 7.79
CA ILE A 32 15.71 5.49 6.85
C ILE A 32 15.16 6.71 7.57
N MET A 33 15.50 7.90 7.09
CA MET A 33 14.90 9.14 7.55
C MET A 33 13.43 9.07 7.12
N THR A 34 12.60 8.41 7.92
CA THR A 34 11.18 8.22 7.63
C THR A 34 10.54 9.61 7.62
N THR A 35 10.18 10.08 6.42
CA THR A 35 9.55 11.38 6.23
C THR A 35 8.27 11.47 7.07
N PRO A 36 7.79 12.67 7.43
CA PRO A 36 6.51 12.83 8.11
C PRO A 36 5.36 12.13 7.37
N SER A 37 5.37 12.18 6.03
CA SER A 37 4.40 11.47 5.17
C SER A 37 4.48 9.95 5.37
N ARG A 38 5.67 9.36 5.26
CA ARG A 38 5.86 7.91 5.47
C ARG A 38 5.46 7.47 6.87
N ARG A 39 5.80 8.25 7.91
CA ARG A 39 5.35 7.97 9.29
C ARG A 39 3.84 8.05 9.44
N ARG A 40 3.19 8.98 8.74
CA ARG A 40 1.73 9.07 8.71
C ARG A 40 1.13 7.83 8.03
N LEU A 41 1.65 7.42 6.87
CA LEU A 41 1.17 6.24 6.15
C LEU A 41 1.32 4.94 6.93
N MET A 42 2.42 4.76 7.67
CA MET A 42 2.57 3.61 8.58
C MET A 42 1.49 3.59 9.67
N ARG A 43 1.08 4.76 10.18
CA ARG A 43 0.01 4.86 11.17
C ARG A 43 -1.34 4.52 10.57
N ASP A 44 -1.62 5.05 9.38
CA ASP A 44 -2.86 4.78 8.65
C ASP A 44 -2.96 3.29 8.31
N PHE A 45 -1.86 2.66 7.90
CA PHE A 45 -1.80 1.22 7.65
C PHE A 45 -2.07 0.41 8.92
N LYS A 46 -1.41 0.77 10.02
CA LYS A 46 -1.64 0.14 11.32
C LYS A 46 -3.10 0.25 11.76
N LYS A 47 -3.70 1.44 11.63
CA LYS A 47 -5.11 1.66 11.97
C LYS A 47 -6.03 0.79 11.11
N LEU A 48 -5.77 0.72 9.81
CA LEU A 48 -6.55 -0.10 8.88
C LEU A 48 -6.44 -1.61 9.19
N GLN A 49 -5.31 -2.08 9.72
CA GLN A 49 -5.16 -3.47 10.19
C GLN A 49 -5.82 -3.74 11.53
N GLU A 50 -5.75 -2.80 12.48
CA GLU A 50 -6.29 -2.97 13.83
C GLU A 50 -7.83 -2.85 13.85
N ASP A 51 -8.39 -1.98 13.01
CA ASP A 51 -9.83 -1.72 12.93
C ASP A 51 -10.25 -1.52 11.46
N PRO A 52 -10.30 -2.61 10.66
CA PRO A 52 -10.66 -2.52 9.25
C PRO A 52 -12.15 -2.18 9.10
N PRO A 53 -12.51 -1.12 8.35
CA PRO A 53 -13.91 -0.84 8.06
C PRO A 53 -14.54 -1.98 7.27
N ALA A 54 -15.83 -2.23 7.51
CA ALA A 54 -16.54 -3.32 6.85
C ALA A 54 -16.52 -3.15 5.32
N GLY A 55 -16.19 -4.23 4.62
CA GLY A 55 -16.26 -4.26 3.16
C GLY A 55 -15.10 -3.55 2.44
N VAL A 56 -14.07 -3.06 3.14
CA VAL A 56 -12.89 -2.46 2.51
C VAL A 56 -11.60 -3.03 3.07
N SER A 57 -10.55 -3.09 2.24
CA SER A 57 -9.19 -3.43 2.68
C SER A 57 -8.18 -2.65 1.87
N GLY A 58 -6.95 -2.51 2.39
CA GLY A 58 -5.87 -1.89 1.65
C GLY A 58 -4.52 -2.08 2.31
N ALA A 59 -3.47 -2.07 1.49
CA ALA A 59 -2.10 -2.23 1.93
C ALA A 59 -1.13 -1.49 0.99
N PRO A 60 0.03 -1.03 1.50
CA PRO A 60 1.12 -0.58 0.64
C PRO A 60 1.64 -1.74 -0.21
N THR A 61 2.17 -1.42 -1.39
CA THR A 61 2.93 -2.40 -2.18
C THR A 61 4.24 -2.76 -1.46
N GLU A 62 4.79 -3.94 -1.77
CA GLU A 62 5.99 -4.47 -1.09
C GLU A 62 7.19 -3.51 -1.13
N ASP A 63 7.37 -2.83 -2.26
CA ASP A 63 8.55 -2.00 -2.52
C ASP A 63 8.35 -0.52 -2.17
N ASN A 64 7.10 -0.04 -2.08
CA ASN A 64 6.83 1.39 -2.01
C ASN A 64 5.62 1.74 -1.13
N ILE A 65 5.89 2.24 0.08
CA ILE A 65 4.85 2.74 1.00
C ILE A 65 3.99 3.89 0.45
N LEU A 66 4.44 4.59 -0.60
CA LEU A 66 3.68 5.64 -1.27
C LEU A 66 2.72 5.10 -2.35
N ALA A 67 2.76 3.80 -2.65
CA ALA A 67 1.86 3.15 -3.58
C ALA A 67 1.07 2.08 -2.83
N TRP A 68 -0.24 2.10 -2.91
CA TRP A 68 -1.10 1.14 -2.23
C TRP A 68 -2.07 0.49 -3.20
N GLU A 69 -2.43 -0.74 -2.87
CA GLU A 69 -3.55 -1.43 -3.47
C GLU A 69 -4.66 -1.58 -2.42
N ALA A 70 -5.91 -1.44 -2.87
CA ALA A 70 -7.06 -1.56 -2.01
C ALA A 70 -8.18 -2.32 -2.70
N ILE A 71 -9.00 -3.02 -1.92
CA ILE A 71 -10.19 -3.71 -2.38
C ILE A 71 -11.42 -3.11 -1.69
N ILE A 72 -12.46 -2.84 -2.47
CA ILE A 72 -13.79 -2.48 -1.97
C ILE A 72 -14.77 -3.55 -2.45
N PHE A 73 -15.47 -4.16 -1.49
CA PHE A 73 -16.64 -4.98 -1.77
C PHE A 73 -17.83 -4.06 -2.04
N GLY A 74 -18.61 -4.42 -3.06
CA GLY A 74 -19.86 -3.75 -3.37
C GLY A 74 -20.79 -3.72 -2.15
N PRO A 75 -21.38 -2.56 -1.81
CA PRO A 75 -22.30 -2.48 -0.68
C PRO A 75 -23.54 -3.36 -0.89
N GLN A 76 -24.07 -3.92 0.20
CA GLN A 76 -25.32 -4.69 0.19
C GLN A 76 -26.49 -3.82 -0.27
N ASP A 77 -27.51 -4.45 -0.86
CA ASP A 77 -28.71 -3.79 -1.37
C ASP A 77 -28.44 -2.76 -2.49
N THR A 78 -27.27 -2.86 -3.13
CA THR A 78 -26.89 -2.04 -4.30
C THR A 78 -26.68 -2.91 -5.53
N PRO A 79 -26.74 -2.34 -6.75
CA PRO A 79 -26.40 -3.09 -7.96
C PRO A 79 -24.96 -3.59 -8.01
N PHE A 80 -24.08 -3.07 -7.13
CA PHE A 80 -22.68 -3.45 -7.01
C PHE A 80 -22.45 -4.64 -6.06
N GLU A 81 -23.48 -5.09 -5.33
CA GLU A 81 -23.41 -6.21 -4.39
C GLU A 81 -22.72 -7.44 -5.02
N ASP A 82 -22.00 -8.20 -4.19
CA ASP A 82 -21.11 -9.31 -4.58
C ASP A 82 -19.93 -8.94 -5.49
N GLY A 83 -19.81 -7.69 -5.92
CA GLY A 83 -18.66 -7.17 -6.65
C GLY A 83 -17.42 -7.01 -5.77
N THR A 84 -16.25 -7.27 -6.34
CA THR A 84 -14.95 -7.06 -5.68
C THR A 84 -14.11 -6.12 -6.53
N PHE A 85 -13.93 -4.88 -6.11
CA PHE A 85 -13.31 -3.84 -6.94
C PHE A 85 -11.93 -3.48 -6.42
N LYS A 86 -10.91 -3.60 -7.29
CA LYS A 86 -9.53 -3.22 -6.98
C LYS A 86 -9.30 -1.75 -7.29
N LEU A 87 -8.57 -1.08 -6.41
CA LEU A 87 -8.15 0.31 -6.51
C LEU A 87 -6.63 0.43 -6.34
N SER A 88 -6.07 1.47 -6.93
CA SER A 88 -4.73 1.96 -6.63
C SER A 88 -4.82 3.32 -5.93
N LEU A 89 -3.97 3.52 -4.93
CA LEU A 89 -3.79 4.80 -4.27
C LEU A 89 -2.32 5.21 -4.38
N GLU A 90 -2.07 6.37 -4.96
CA GLU A 90 -0.74 6.95 -5.13
C GLU A 90 -0.60 8.18 -4.25
N PHE A 91 0.30 8.09 -3.27
CA PHE A 91 0.62 9.14 -2.33
C PHE A 91 1.87 9.90 -2.79
N THR A 92 1.99 11.14 -2.34
CA THR A 92 3.23 11.93 -2.48
C THR A 92 3.85 12.18 -1.10
N GLU A 93 5.08 12.69 -1.09
CA GLU A 93 5.73 13.12 0.17
C GLU A 93 5.02 14.33 0.83
N GLU A 94 4.01 14.93 0.17
CA GLU A 94 3.16 15.98 0.73
C GLU A 94 1.95 15.44 1.52
N TYR A 95 1.70 14.13 1.51
CA TYR A 95 0.65 13.52 2.34
C TYR A 95 0.91 13.74 3.84
N PRO A 96 -0.10 14.09 4.67
CA PRO A 96 -1.53 14.21 4.37
C PRO A 96 -1.99 15.61 3.95
N ASN A 97 -1.08 16.56 3.70
CA ASN A 97 -1.47 17.92 3.31
C ASN A 97 -2.10 17.96 1.91
N LYS A 98 -1.67 17.06 1.01
CA LYS A 98 -2.34 16.79 -0.27
C LYS A 98 -3.00 15.41 -0.26
N PRO A 99 -4.15 15.26 -0.95
CA PRO A 99 -4.80 13.96 -1.11
C PRO A 99 -3.93 13.01 -1.96
N PRO A 100 -4.08 11.69 -1.79
CA PRO A 100 -3.59 10.73 -2.78
C PRO A 100 -4.39 10.83 -4.08
N VAL A 101 -3.79 10.38 -5.17
CA VAL A 101 -4.51 10.06 -6.39
C VAL A 101 -5.10 8.66 -6.23
N VAL A 102 -6.41 8.52 -6.41
CA VAL A 102 -7.11 7.24 -6.26
C VAL A 102 -7.81 6.87 -7.56
N LYS A 103 -7.62 5.63 -8.01
CA LYS A 103 -8.26 5.11 -9.23
C LYS A 103 -8.79 3.70 -9.01
N PHE A 104 -9.90 3.38 -9.64
CA PHE A 104 -10.28 1.99 -9.85
C PHE A 104 -9.35 1.35 -10.89
N VAL A 105 -8.76 0.21 -10.52
CA VAL A 105 -8.05 -0.68 -11.43
C VAL A 105 -9.07 -1.59 -12.14
N SER A 106 -10.08 -2.06 -11.40
CA SER A 106 -11.23 -2.74 -11.99
C SER A 106 -11.97 -1.80 -12.94
N LYS A 107 -12.52 -2.33 -14.03
CA LYS A 107 -13.45 -1.57 -14.88
C LYS A 107 -14.68 -1.20 -14.06
N MET A 108 -15.19 0.02 -14.26
CA MET A 108 -16.34 0.54 -13.53
C MET A 108 -17.39 1.13 -14.46
N PHE A 109 -18.66 0.95 -14.11
CA PHE A 109 -19.79 1.63 -14.73
C PHE A 109 -20.57 2.39 -13.66
N HIS A 110 -20.09 3.58 -13.31
CA HIS A 110 -20.63 4.38 -12.21
C HIS A 110 -20.71 5.87 -12.61
N PRO A 111 -21.77 6.62 -12.24
CA PRO A 111 -21.93 8.04 -12.59
C PRO A 111 -20.72 8.92 -12.23
N ASN A 112 -20.04 8.64 -11.11
CA ASN A 112 -18.91 9.43 -10.60
C ASN A 112 -17.52 8.81 -10.86
N VAL A 113 -17.42 7.80 -11.73
CA VAL A 113 -16.12 7.19 -12.11
C VAL A 113 -15.87 7.41 -13.60
N TYR A 114 -14.68 7.92 -13.94
CA TYR A 114 -14.24 8.12 -15.32
C TYR A 114 -13.84 6.79 -15.99
N ALA A 115 -13.74 6.79 -17.32
CA ALA A 115 -13.34 5.61 -18.08
C ALA A 115 -11.93 5.11 -17.76
N ASP A 116 -11.04 5.98 -17.26
CA ASP A 116 -9.68 5.63 -16.82
C ASP A 116 -9.62 5.18 -15.35
N GLY A 117 -10.77 5.04 -14.68
CA GLY A 117 -10.88 4.65 -13.28
C GLY A 117 -10.74 5.81 -12.28
N SER A 118 -10.42 7.03 -12.73
CA SER A 118 -10.36 8.20 -11.85
C SER A 118 -11.73 8.48 -11.22
N ILE A 119 -11.74 8.96 -9.97
CA ILE A 119 -12.96 9.14 -9.18
C ILE A 119 -13.28 10.64 -9.02
N CYS A 120 -14.51 11.04 -9.33
CA CYS A 120 -15.02 12.36 -9.01
C CYS A 120 -15.64 12.34 -7.61
N LEU A 121 -14.82 12.62 -6.60
CA LEU A 121 -15.21 12.68 -5.19
C LEU A 121 -14.59 13.94 -4.55
N ASP A 122 -15.41 14.78 -3.93
CA ASP A 122 -15.02 16.11 -3.43
C ASP A 122 -13.94 16.06 -2.35
N ILE A 123 -13.99 15.05 -1.47
CA ILE A 123 -12.97 14.85 -0.44
C ILE A 123 -11.59 14.54 -1.05
N LEU A 124 -11.49 14.02 -2.27
CA LEU A 124 -10.22 13.80 -2.98
C LEU A 124 -9.76 15.04 -3.78
N GLN A 125 -10.54 16.12 -3.72
CA GLN A 125 -10.32 17.33 -4.51
C GLN A 125 -10.34 18.57 -3.59
N ASN A 126 -11.33 19.43 -3.75
CA ASN A 126 -11.44 20.73 -3.09
C ASN A 126 -11.92 20.65 -1.64
N ARG A 127 -12.43 19.50 -1.17
CA ARG A 127 -12.82 19.27 0.23
C ARG A 127 -11.86 18.34 0.97
N TRP A 128 -10.66 18.12 0.44
CA TRP A 128 -9.62 17.38 1.14
C TRP A 128 -9.27 18.04 2.48
N SER A 129 -9.10 17.21 3.50
CA SER A 129 -8.61 17.60 4.82
C SER A 129 -7.50 16.63 5.25
N PRO A 130 -6.38 17.12 5.81
CA PRO A 130 -5.32 16.26 6.35
C PRO A 130 -5.75 15.36 7.52
N THR A 131 -6.98 15.53 8.00
CA THR A 131 -7.62 14.67 9.00
C THR A 131 -8.11 13.35 8.42
N TYR A 132 -8.35 13.26 7.11
CA TYR A 132 -8.73 12.01 6.48
C TYR A 132 -7.54 11.05 6.44
N ASP A 133 -7.81 9.79 6.75
CA ASP A 133 -6.89 8.67 6.64
C ASP A 133 -7.33 7.72 5.53
N VAL A 134 -6.52 6.69 5.26
CA VAL A 134 -6.83 5.70 4.21
C VAL A 134 -8.18 5.02 4.43
N ALA A 135 -8.52 4.69 5.68
CA ALA A 135 -9.82 4.10 6.02
C ALA A 135 -10.98 5.03 5.61
N ALA A 136 -10.93 6.30 5.99
CA ALA A 136 -11.95 7.28 5.64
C ALA A 136 -12.08 7.46 4.12
N ILE A 137 -10.97 7.42 3.37
CA ILE A 137 -10.99 7.49 1.90
C ILE A 137 -11.75 6.29 1.32
N LEU A 138 -11.38 5.06 1.72
CA LEU A 138 -11.98 3.84 1.18
C LEU A 138 -13.46 3.72 1.55
N THR A 139 -13.83 4.02 2.80
CA THR A 139 -15.25 4.07 3.22
C THR A 139 -16.03 5.09 2.40
N SER A 140 -15.46 6.28 2.14
CA SER A 140 -16.16 7.30 1.34
C SER A 140 -16.38 6.87 -0.10
N ILE A 141 -15.42 6.14 -0.69
CA ILE A 141 -15.58 5.56 -2.04
C ILE A 141 -16.62 4.44 -2.04
N GLN A 142 -16.66 3.61 -0.99
CA GLN A 142 -17.69 2.58 -0.84
C GLN A 142 -19.09 3.21 -0.72
N SER A 143 -19.25 4.25 0.10
CA SER A 143 -20.52 5.00 0.19
C SER A 143 -20.91 5.65 -1.13
N LEU A 144 -19.95 6.07 -1.95
CA LEU A 144 -20.22 6.61 -3.29
C LEU A 144 -20.86 5.56 -4.23
N LEU A 145 -20.55 4.27 -4.06
CA LEU A 145 -21.18 3.19 -4.84
C LEU A 145 -22.65 2.98 -4.46
N ASP A 146 -23.00 3.22 -3.19
CA ASP A 146 -24.35 3.13 -2.66
C ASP A 146 -25.20 4.35 -3.04
N GLU A 147 -24.62 5.55 -2.88
CA GLU A 147 -25.28 6.82 -3.18
C GLU A 147 -24.57 7.61 -4.30
N PRO A 148 -24.79 7.25 -5.59
CA PRO A 148 -24.23 7.99 -6.71
C PRO A 148 -24.75 9.43 -6.75
N ASN A 149 -23.90 10.38 -7.15
CA ASN A 149 -24.28 11.77 -7.38
C ASN A 149 -24.44 12.07 -8.89
N PRO A 150 -25.67 12.03 -9.44
CA PRO A 150 -25.88 12.23 -10.87
C PRO A 150 -25.88 13.71 -11.29
N ASN A 151 -25.80 14.68 -10.37
CA ASN A 151 -25.82 16.11 -10.68
C ASN A 151 -24.48 16.62 -11.21
N SER A 152 -23.39 15.88 -10.99
CA SER A 152 -22.05 16.21 -11.50
C SER A 152 -21.33 14.93 -11.92
N PRO A 153 -21.78 14.29 -13.01
CA PRO A 153 -21.29 12.98 -13.38
C PRO A 153 -19.93 13.06 -14.08
N ALA A 154 -19.04 12.13 -13.73
CA ALA A 154 -17.85 11.82 -14.50
C ALA A 154 -18.17 10.97 -15.75
N ASN A 155 -19.23 10.16 -15.66
CA ASN A 155 -19.75 9.33 -16.72
C ASN A 155 -21.22 9.69 -17.00
N SER A 156 -21.42 10.58 -17.97
CA SER A 156 -22.76 11.07 -18.33
C SER A 156 -23.70 9.96 -18.79
N HIS A 157 -23.17 8.91 -19.43
CA HIS A 157 -23.98 7.77 -19.88
C HIS A 157 -24.50 6.94 -18.71
N ALA A 158 -23.63 6.63 -17.73
CA ALA A 158 -24.07 5.96 -16.51
C ALA A 158 -25.10 6.79 -15.74
N ALA A 159 -24.89 8.10 -15.62
CA ALA A 159 -25.82 9.01 -14.96
C ALA A 159 -27.19 9.09 -15.65
N GLN A 160 -27.21 9.16 -16.98
CA GLN A 160 -28.45 9.19 -17.75
C GLN A 160 -29.27 7.91 -17.51
N LEU A 161 -28.65 6.73 -17.61
CA LEU A 161 -29.36 5.48 -17.36
C LEU A 161 -29.82 5.36 -15.91
N TYR A 162 -28.99 5.80 -14.96
CA TYR A 162 -29.35 5.79 -13.54
C TYR A 162 -30.64 6.57 -13.25
N GLN A 163 -30.85 7.68 -13.97
CA GLN A 163 -32.03 8.54 -13.86
C GLN A 163 -33.22 8.08 -14.73
N GLU A 164 -32.97 7.69 -15.98
CA GLU A 164 -34.02 7.47 -16.99
C GLU A 164 -34.37 5.99 -17.21
N ASN A 165 -33.42 5.08 -16.97
CA ASN A 165 -33.59 3.64 -17.25
C ASN A 165 -32.80 2.79 -16.26
N ARG A 166 -33.29 2.76 -15.01
CA ARG A 166 -32.67 2.06 -13.89
C ARG A 166 -32.37 0.58 -14.20
N ARG A 167 -33.28 -0.10 -14.92
CA ARG A 167 -33.11 -1.51 -15.30
C ARG A 167 -31.90 -1.75 -16.19
N GLU A 168 -31.68 -0.90 -17.19
CA GLU A 168 -30.50 -1.03 -18.07
C GLU A 168 -29.21 -0.63 -17.35
N TYR A 169 -29.28 0.36 -16.45
CA TYR A 169 -28.16 0.71 -15.57
C TYR A 169 -27.74 -0.51 -14.73
N GLU A 170 -28.66 -1.12 -14.01
CA GLU A 170 -28.41 -2.28 -13.15
C GLU A 170 -27.84 -3.46 -13.94
N LYS A 171 -28.40 -3.74 -15.12
CA LYS A 171 -27.88 -4.80 -16.01
C LYS A 171 -26.42 -4.56 -16.39
N ARG A 172 -26.02 -3.31 -16.64
CA ARG A 172 -24.61 -2.98 -16.95
C ARG A 172 -23.72 -3.07 -15.73
N VAL A 173 -24.21 -2.68 -14.55
CA VAL A 173 -23.45 -2.83 -13.31
C VAL A 173 -23.25 -4.31 -12.98
N GLN A 174 -24.25 -5.17 -13.17
CA GLN A 174 -24.11 -6.62 -12.98
C GLN A 174 -23.01 -7.23 -13.86
N GLN A 175 -22.90 -6.79 -15.12
CA GLN A 175 -21.79 -7.22 -15.98
C GLN A 175 -20.41 -6.80 -15.43
N ILE A 176 -20.33 -5.64 -14.78
CA ILE A 176 -19.11 -5.17 -14.12
C ILE A 176 -18.81 -5.98 -12.86
N VAL A 177 -19.83 -6.32 -12.07
CA VAL A 177 -19.71 -7.22 -10.90
C VAL A 177 -19.17 -8.58 -11.33
N GLU A 178 -19.74 -9.21 -12.36
CA GLU A 178 -19.25 -10.49 -12.89
C GLU A 178 -17.81 -10.40 -13.41
N GLN A 179 -17.46 -9.32 -14.11
CA GLN A 179 -16.08 -9.08 -14.58
C GLN A 179 -15.09 -8.91 -13.43
N SER A 180 -15.55 -8.38 -12.30
CA SER A 180 -14.71 -8.14 -11.14
C SER A 180 -14.14 -9.44 -10.57
N TRP A 181 -14.85 -10.57 -10.71
CA TRP A 181 -14.42 -11.88 -10.23
C TRP A 181 -13.26 -12.48 -11.04
N LEU A 182 -13.19 -12.17 -12.34
CA LEU A 182 -12.17 -12.73 -13.22
C LEU A 182 -10.79 -12.11 -12.95
N ASN A 183 -10.76 -10.84 -12.55
CA ASN A 183 -9.51 -10.09 -12.35
C ASN A 183 -8.71 -10.52 -11.11
N PHE A 184 -9.27 -11.38 -10.25
CA PHE A 184 -8.55 -11.96 -9.10
C PHE A 184 -7.92 -13.33 -9.40
N GLY A 185 -8.36 -14.01 -10.46
CA GLY A 185 -7.85 -15.35 -10.80
C GLY A 185 -6.50 -15.37 -11.52
N GLU A 186 -6.07 -14.26 -12.10
CA GLU A 186 -4.85 -14.23 -12.93
C GLU A 186 -3.55 -14.14 -12.09
N ASN A 187 -3.59 -13.61 -10.86
CA ASN A 187 -2.39 -13.48 -10.01
C ASN A 187 -2.01 -14.78 -9.27
N GLU A 188 -2.91 -15.75 -9.12
CA GLU A 188 -2.57 -17.04 -8.47
C GLU A 188 -1.76 -17.95 -9.40
N GLY A 189 -1.97 -17.87 -10.72
CA GLY A 189 -1.28 -18.70 -11.71
C GLY A 189 0.20 -18.34 -11.94
N GLU A 190 0.59 -17.08 -11.71
CA GLU A 190 2.00 -16.66 -11.79
C GLU A 190 2.83 -17.08 -10.57
N MET A 191 2.21 -17.27 -9.41
CA MET A 191 2.91 -17.71 -8.20
C MET A 191 3.23 -19.22 -8.23
N GLU A 192 2.37 -20.01 -8.88
CA GLU A 192 2.53 -21.47 -8.99
C GLU A 192 3.60 -21.85 -10.03
N THR A 193 3.64 -21.14 -11.16
CA THR A 193 4.66 -21.33 -12.21
C THR A 193 6.07 -20.93 -11.76
N LYS A 194 6.20 -19.99 -10.82
CA LYS A 194 7.49 -19.60 -10.23
C LYS A 194 8.05 -20.67 -9.27
N ARG A 195 7.19 -21.41 -8.57
CA ARG A 195 7.60 -22.51 -7.68
C ARG A 195 8.03 -23.76 -8.45
N GLU A 196 7.38 -24.08 -9.56
CA GLU A 196 7.79 -25.22 -10.40
C GLU A 196 9.13 -24.97 -11.12
N SER A 197 9.39 -23.73 -11.55
CA SER A 197 10.65 -23.38 -12.22
C SER A 197 11.87 -23.33 -11.28
N GLU A 198 11.70 -22.97 -10.01
CA GLU A 198 12.77 -23.07 -8.99
C GLU A 198 13.05 -24.52 -8.53
N THR A 199 12.04 -25.40 -8.59
CA THR A 199 12.22 -26.81 -8.20
C THR A 199 12.99 -27.62 -9.25
N ILE A 200 12.83 -27.30 -10.53
CA ILE A 200 13.54 -27.99 -11.63
C ILE A 200 15.01 -27.58 -11.71
N ALA A 201 15.34 -26.32 -11.37
CA ALA A 201 16.70 -25.79 -11.48
C ALA A 201 17.69 -26.32 -10.41
N SER A 202 17.21 -27.06 -9.40
CA SER A 202 18.05 -27.56 -8.29
C SER A 202 18.50 -29.03 -8.42
N ASN A 203 18.11 -29.73 -9.50
CA ASN A 203 18.41 -31.16 -9.68
C ASN A 203 19.53 -31.50 -10.69
N ASP A 204 20.22 -30.51 -11.27
CA ASP A 204 21.26 -30.74 -12.31
C ASP A 204 22.70 -30.47 -11.87
N ASP A 205 23.04 -30.70 -10.59
CA ASP A 205 24.45 -30.67 -10.14
C ASP A 205 24.81 -31.95 -9.37
N ALA A 206 25.06 -33.03 -10.11
CA ALA A 206 25.73 -34.22 -9.61
C ALA A 206 27.01 -34.47 -10.43
N PRO A 207 28.22 -34.38 -9.83
CA PRO A 207 29.46 -34.58 -10.57
C PRO A 207 29.67 -36.07 -10.83
N SER A 208 29.79 -36.45 -12.10
CA SER A 208 30.22 -37.77 -12.53
C SER A 208 31.69 -37.98 -12.19
N GLY A 209 31.97 -38.58 -11.03
CA GLY A 209 33.27 -39.11 -10.66
C GLY A 209 33.54 -40.43 -11.38
N SER A 210 34.46 -40.44 -12.35
CA SER A 210 34.98 -41.66 -12.95
C SER A 210 36.29 -42.06 -12.27
N GLY A 211 36.23 -43.11 -11.46
CA GLY A 211 37.37 -43.80 -10.88
C GLY A 211 37.69 -45.11 -11.60
N ALA A 212 38.95 -45.22 -12.03
CA ALA A 212 39.83 -46.39 -12.06
C ALA A 212 39.51 -47.65 -12.90
N GLY A 213 40.51 -48.04 -13.72
CA GLY A 213 41.11 -49.37 -13.60
C GLY A 213 41.19 -50.24 -14.87
N GLN A 214 42.33 -50.19 -15.57
CA GLN A 214 43.16 -51.35 -15.93
C GLN A 214 44.51 -50.90 -16.52
#